data_AF-W1Q8J7-F1
#
_entry.id   AF-W1Q8J7-F1
#
_cell.length_a   1.000
_cell.length_b   1.000
_cell.length_c   1.000
_cell.angle_alpha   90.00
_cell.angle_beta   90.00
_cell.angle_gamma   90.00
#
_symmetry.space_group_name_H-M   'P 1'
#
loop_
_entity.id
_entity.type
_entity.pdbx_description
1 polymer ?
#
loop_
_entity_poly.entity_id
_entity_poly.type
_entity_poly.pdbx_seq_one_letter_code
_entity_poly.pdbx_strand_id
1 'polypeptide(L)'
;MKMVVTNSFKEVQNKGLFSLFKGLQLTLWRDVPFSGIYWSSYEYLNGRLQRLQIFSSPEHEHAEIFARSFISGSLSGVLAAIFTNPFDVGKTRLQVTLEDAGSLNKLVNSKSTKESMFKSLHTIYKNEGMSSLFVGLAPRCLKIAPSCAIMISTYEISKKLFADML
;
A
#
# COMPACT_ATOMS: atom_id res chain seq x y z
N MET A 1 -6.71 -23.37 9.58
CA MET A 1 -6.42 -22.51 10.77
C MET A 1 -5.61 -23.19 11.86
N LYS A 2 -5.99 -24.36 12.39
CA LYS A 2 -5.27 -25.03 13.50
C LYS A 2 -3.75 -25.18 13.25
N MET A 3 -3.36 -25.57 12.03
CA MET A 3 -1.95 -25.74 11.65
C MET A 3 -1.13 -24.44 11.74
N VAL A 4 -1.68 -23.30 11.31
CA VAL A 4 -1.00 -21.99 11.34
C VAL A 4 -0.78 -21.56 12.79
N VAL A 5 -1.82 -21.67 13.62
CA VAL A 5 -1.75 -21.28 15.03
C VAL A 5 -0.69 -22.11 15.76
N THR A 6 -0.70 -23.43 15.60
CA THR A 6 0.28 -24.31 16.25
C THR A 6 1.72 -24.03 15.78
N ASN A 7 1.91 -23.71 14.50
CA ASN A 7 3.23 -23.37 13.96
C ASN A 7 3.74 -22.02 14.48
N SER A 8 2.88 -21.00 14.56
CA SER A 8 3.24 -19.70 15.14
C SER A 8 3.59 -19.80 16.63
N PHE A 9 2.83 -20.59 17.40
CA PHE A 9 3.14 -20.82 18.82
C PHE A 9 4.49 -21.52 19.00
N LYS A 10 4.79 -22.55 18.19
CA LYS A 10 6.09 -23.23 18.19
C LYS A 10 7.23 -22.27 17.81
N GLU A 11 7.02 -21.40 16.84
CA GLU A 11 8.01 -20.40 16.41
C GLU A 11 8.31 -19.37 17.51
N VAL A 12 7.28 -18.91 18.24
CA VAL A 12 7.44 -18.01 19.39
C VAL A 12 8.17 -18.68 20.55
N GLN A 13 7.86 -19.94 20.86
CA GLN A 13 8.56 -20.70 21.90
C GLN A 13 10.04 -20.90 21.56
N ASN A 14 10.36 -21.14 20.29
CA ASN A 14 11.73 -21.43 19.85
C ASN A 14 12.59 -20.18 19.58
N LYS A 15 12.00 -19.07 19.12
CA LYS A 15 12.74 -17.88 18.64
C LYS A 15 12.35 -16.57 19.36
N GLY A 16 11.44 -16.64 20.34
CA GLY A 16 10.91 -15.49 21.06
C GLY A 16 9.81 -14.73 20.30
N LEU A 17 9.21 -13.75 20.99
CA LEU A 17 8.10 -12.93 20.49
C LEU A 17 8.46 -12.09 19.26
N PHE A 18 9.73 -11.68 19.12
CA PHE A 18 10.18 -10.91 17.97
C PHE A 18 10.14 -11.69 16.65
N SER A 19 9.96 -13.02 16.70
CA SER A 19 9.82 -13.82 15.48
C SER A 19 8.56 -13.45 14.67
N LEU A 20 7.49 -12.97 15.34
CA LEU A 20 6.25 -12.53 14.70
C LEU A 20 6.42 -11.23 13.90
N PHE A 21 7.45 -10.44 14.18
CA PHE A 21 7.73 -9.17 13.50
C PHE A 21 8.71 -9.33 12.33
N LYS A 22 9.13 -10.56 12.02
CA LYS A 22 9.95 -10.83 10.84
C LYS A 22 9.16 -10.47 9.57
N GLY A 23 9.69 -9.52 8.81
CA GLY A 23 9.04 -8.98 7.61
C GLY A 23 8.24 -7.69 7.82
N LEU A 24 8.12 -7.20 9.07
CA LEU A 24 7.50 -5.90 9.36
C LEU A 24 8.23 -4.78 8.61
N GLN A 25 9.56 -4.78 8.62
CA GLN A 25 10.36 -3.73 7.98
C GLN A 25 10.10 -3.64 6.46
N LEU A 26 10.01 -4.78 5.77
CA LEU A 26 9.69 -4.82 4.33
C LEU A 26 8.26 -4.32 4.05
N THR A 27 7.35 -4.53 5.00
CA THR A 27 5.97 -4.06 4.89
C THR A 27 5.88 -2.55 5.13
N LEU A 28 6.60 -2.03 6.13
CA LEU A 28 6.69 -0.59 6.40
C LEU A 28 7.29 0.19 5.22
N TRP A 29 8.31 -0.36 4.54
CA TRP A 29 8.88 0.27 3.33
C TRP A 29 7.88 0.48 2.19
N ARG A 30 6.82 -0.32 2.15
CA ARG A 30 5.73 -0.16 1.18
C ARG A 30 4.64 0.75 1.72
N ASP A 31 4.15 0.43 2.92
CA ASP A 31 2.91 1.01 3.44
C ASP A 31 3.09 2.47 3.85
N VAL A 32 4.24 2.83 4.43
CA VAL A 32 4.49 4.21 4.88
C VAL A 32 4.57 5.19 3.69
N PRO A 33 5.37 4.93 2.64
CA PRO A 33 5.38 5.81 1.47
C PRO A 33 4.02 5.84 0.75
N PHE A 34 3.32 4.70 0.69
CA PHE A 34 2.00 4.64 0.07
C PHE A 34 1.03 5.57 0.80
N SER A 35 0.92 5.45 2.13
CA SER A 35 0.02 6.29 2.93
C SER A 35 0.37 7.77 2.83
N GLY A 36 1.66 8.12 2.89
CA GLY A 36 2.10 9.53 2.80
C GLY A 36 1.71 10.17 1.47
N ILE A 37 1.98 9.49 0.35
CA ILE A 37 1.63 9.99 -0.99
C ILE A 37 0.12 10.01 -1.19
N TYR A 38 -0.57 8.96 -0.73
CA TYR A 38 -2.01 8.82 -0.84
C TYR A 38 -2.75 9.97 -0.17
N TRP A 39 -2.52 10.19 1.13
CA TRP A 39 -3.22 11.24 1.87
C TRP A 39 -2.86 12.63 1.38
N SER A 40 -1.58 12.91 1.10
CA SER A 40 -1.16 14.21 0.56
C SER A 40 -1.81 14.49 -0.79
N SER A 41 -1.86 13.49 -1.68
CA SER A 41 -2.50 13.63 -3.00
C SER A 41 -4.02 13.76 -2.87
N TYR A 42 -4.63 13.01 -1.97
CA TYR A 42 -6.07 13.08 -1.71
C TYR A 42 -6.48 14.46 -1.22
N GLU A 43 -5.83 15.00 -0.18
CA GLU A 43 -6.13 16.32 0.37
C GLU A 43 -5.92 17.42 -0.67
N TYR A 44 -4.82 17.34 -1.42
CA TYR A 44 -4.56 18.28 -2.52
C TYR A 44 -5.66 18.21 -3.58
N LEU A 45 -6.01 17.02 -4.08
CA LEU A 45 -7.01 16.86 -5.14
C LEU A 45 -8.41 17.24 -4.68
N ASN A 46 -8.82 16.77 -3.49
CA ASN A 46 -10.12 17.07 -2.89
C ASN A 46 -10.26 18.58 -2.65
N GLY A 47 -9.24 19.23 -2.09
CA GLY A 47 -9.21 20.68 -1.87
C GLY A 47 -9.22 21.48 -3.17
N ARG A 48 -8.56 21.00 -4.24
CA ARG A 48 -8.62 21.62 -5.57
C ARG A 48 -10.00 21.47 -6.21
N LEU A 49 -10.61 20.29 -6.15
CA LEU A 49 -11.96 20.04 -6.66
C LEU A 49 -12.99 20.92 -5.95
N GLN A 50 -12.91 21.01 -4.62
CA GLN A 50 -13.78 21.86 -3.81
C GLN A 50 -13.61 23.35 -4.15
N ARG A 51 -12.36 23.84 -4.28
CA ARG A 51 -12.09 25.24 -4.63
C ARG A 51 -12.61 25.62 -6.02
N LEU A 52 -12.53 24.69 -6.96
CA LEU A 52 -13.00 24.88 -8.33
C LEU A 52 -14.52 24.66 -8.47
N GLN A 53 -15.22 24.34 -7.37
CA GLN A 53 -16.65 24.04 -7.35
C GLN A 53 -17.05 22.95 -8.36
N ILE A 54 -16.12 22.01 -8.62
CA ILE A 54 -16.36 20.89 -9.51
C ILE A 54 -17.30 19.95 -8.78
N PHE A 55 -18.44 19.63 -9.41
CA PHE A 55 -19.58 18.89 -8.84
C PHE A 55 -20.43 19.65 -7.82
N SER A 56 -20.21 20.96 -7.63
CA SER A 56 -21.04 21.74 -6.72
C SER A 56 -22.47 21.86 -7.21
N SER A 57 -23.39 21.24 -6.48
CA SER A 57 -24.83 21.25 -6.75
C SER A 57 -25.56 21.53 -5.43
N PRO A 58 -26.19 22.71 -5.27
CA PRO A 58 -26.80 23.11 -4.00
C PRO A 58 -27.89 22.15 -3.50
N GLU A 59 -28.52 21.39 -4.41
CA GLU A 59 -29.63 20.50 -4.09
C GLU A 59 -29.19 19.09 -3.63
N HIS A 60 -27.93 18.71 -3.83
CA HIS A 60 -27.45 17.33 -3.60
C HIS A 60 -26.09 17.26 -2.90
N GLU A 61 -26.01 17.77 -1.67
CA GLU A 61 -24.78 17.80 -0.86
C GLU A 61 -24.11 16.42 -0.71
N HIS A 62 -24.88 15.36 -0.39
CA HIS A 62 -24.30 14.02 -0.25
C HIS A 62 -23.73 13.46 -1.56
N ALA A 63 -24.36 13.76 -2.70
CA ALA A 63 -23.88 13.30 -4.01
C ALA A 63 -22.61 14.05 -4.43
N GLU A 64 -22.51 15.34 -4.10
CA GLU A 64 -21.28 16.12 -4.29
C GLU A 64 -20.13 15.52 -3.48
N ILE A 65 -20.34 15.32 -2.17
CA ILE A 65 -19.33 14.75 -1.27
C ILE A 65 -18.90 13.38 -1.78
N PHE A 66 -19.85 12.53 -2.21
CA PHE A 66 -19.56 11.24 -2.81
C PHE A 66 -18.68 11.36 -4.05
N ALA A 67 -19.11 12.12 -5.06
CA ALA A 67 -18.44 12.22 -6.35
C ALA A 67 -17.02 12.79 -6.19
N ARG A 68 -16.88 13.87 -5.39
CA ARG A 68 -15.60 14.50 -5.12
C ARG A 68 -14.64 13.55 -4.41
N SER A 69 -15.12 12.86 -3.38
CA SER A 69 -14.33 11.89 -2.59
C SER A 69 -13.98 10.65 -3.40
N PHE A 70 -14.88 10.20 -4.28
CA PHE A 70 -14.67 9.06 -5.16
C PHE A 70 -13.56 9.34 -6.19
N ILE A 71 -13.62 10.50 -6.86
CA ILE A 71 -12.64 10.87 -7.89
C ILE A 71 -11.27 11.16 -7.27
N SER A 72 -11.24 11.98 -6.21
CA SER A 72 -9.99 12.30 -5.51
C SER A 72 -9.37 11.06 -4.85
N GLY A 73 -10.17 10.20 -4.24
CA GLY A 73 -9.74 8.91 -3.66
C GLY A 73 -9.19 7.95 -4.71
N SER A 74 -9.81 7.86 -5.88
CA SER A 74 -9.33 7.05 -7.00
C SER A 74 -7.98 7.54 -7.51
N LEU A 75 -7.90 8.84 -7.86
CA LEU A 75 -6.71 9.42 -8.48
C LEU A 75 -5.52 9.44 -7.53
N SER A 76 -5.75 9.78 -6.25
CA SER A 76 -4.71 9.69 -5.21
C SER A 76 -4.20 8.26 -5.01
N GLY A 77 -5.08 7.26 -5.03
CA GLY A 77 -4.72 5.84 -4.96
C GLY A 77 -3.84 5.40 -6.13
N VAL A 78 -4.18 5.82 -7.35
CA VAL A 78 -3.39 5.55 -8.56
C VAL A 78 -2.03 6.24 -8.50
N LEU A 79 -1.98 7.52 -8.12
CA LEU A 79 -0.71 8.24 -7.97
C LEU A 79 0.20 7.56 -6.94
N ALA A 80 -0.35 7.25 -5.76
CA ALA A 80 0.38 6.52 -4.72
C ALA A 80 0.88 5.17 -5.23
N ALA A 81 0.07 4.42 -6.00
CA ALA A 81 0.50 3.17 -6.62
C ALA A 81 1.66 3.40 -7.59
N ILE A 82 1.60 4.36 -8.51
CA ILE A 82 2.67 4.62 -9.48
C ILE A 82 4.00 4.86 -8.77
N PHE A 83 4.03 5.74 -7.76
CA PHE A 83 5.27 6.06 -7.04
C PHE A 83 5.79 4.92 -6.16
N THR A 84 4.89 4.07 -5.65
CA THR A 84 5.28 2.96 -4.77
C THR A 84 5.48 1.63 -5.49
N ASN A 85 5.24 1.56 -6.80
CA ASN A 85 5.39 0.33 -7.58
C ASN A 85 6.79 -0.29 -7.51
N PRO A 86 7.87 0.51 -7.58
CA PRO A 86 9.22 -0.05 -7.40
C PRO A 86 9.36 -0.82 -6.07
N PHE A 87 8.81 -0.29 -4.98
CA PHE A 87 8.89 -0.95 -3.67
C PHE A 87 8.09 -2.25 -3.62
N ASP A 88 6.97 -2.34 -4.33
CA ASP A 88 6.19 -3.58 -4.45
C ASP A 88 6.94 -4.66 -5.22
N VAL A 89 7.62 -4.28 -6.30
CA VAL A 89 8.47 -5.20 -7.07
C VAL A 89 9.64 -5.71 -6.23
N GLY A 90 10.32 -4.81 -5.51
CA GLY A 90 11.42 -5.23 -4.63
C GLY A 90 10.95 -6.16 -3.50
N LYS A 91 9.79 -5.88 -2.88
CA LYS A 91 9.24 -6.73 -1.82
C LYS A 91 8.89 -8.12 -2.33
N THR A 92 8.19 -8.22 -3.46
CA THR A 92 7.77 -9.51 -4.02
C THR A 92 8.97 -10.35 -4.44
N ARG A 93 9.98 -9.76 -5.09
CA ARG A 93 11.21 -10.48 -5.47
C ARG A 93 12.03 -10.94 -4.28
N LEU A 94 12.16 -10.08 -3.26
CA LEU A 94 12.78 -10.48 -2.02
C LEU A 94 12.04 -11.68 -1.45
N GLN A 95 10.70 -11.61 -1.31
CA GLN A 95 9.87 -12.69 -0.76
C GLN A 95 9.95 -14.00 -1.56
N VAL A 96 9.91 -13.96 -2.89
CA VAL A 96 10.06 -15.17 -3.74
C VAL A 96 11.44 -15.81 -3.53
N THR A 97 12.50 -14.99 -3.46
CA THR A 97 13.86 -15.49 -3.16
C THR A 97 13.95 -16.14 -1.76
N LEU A 98 13.12 -15.70 -0.80
CA LEU A 98 13.04 -16.32 0.53
C LEU A 98 12.39 -17.71 0.48
N GLU A 99 11.36 -17.87 -0.35
CA GLU A 99 10.59 -19.11 -0.49
C GLU A 99 11.42 -20.19 -1.20
N ASP A 100 12.08 -19.84 -2.31
CA ASP A 100 12.93 -20.77 -3.09
C ASP A 100 14.16 -21.27 -2.31
N ALA A 101 14.68 -20.46 -1.39
CA ALA A 101 15.83 -20.84 -0.56
C ALA A 101 15.49 -21.88 0.53
N GLY A 102 14.21 -22.28 0.67
CA GLY A 102 13.76 -23.36 1.55
C GLY A 102 14.13 -23.19 3.03
N SER A 103 14.56 -22.00 3.45
CA SER A 103 15.16 -21.78 4.77
C SER A 103 15.06 -20.33 5.22
N LEU A 104 13.94 -20.00 5.87
CA LEU A 104 13.78 -18.81 6.71
C LEU A 104 14.93 -18.66 7.76
N ASN A 105 15.59 -19.78 8.09
CA ASN A 105 16.70 -19.85 9.05
C ASN A 105 18.05 -19.40 8.49
N LYS A 106 18.28 -19.47 7.16
CA LYS A 106 19.59 -19.09 6.58
C LYS A 106 19.81 -17.57 6.61
N LEU A 107 18.77 -16.79 6.89
CA LEU A 107 18.77 -15.33 6.76
C LEU A 107 18.81 -14.55 8.09
N VAL A 108 18.64 -15.20 9.24
CA VAL A 108 19.09 -14.58 10.49
C VAL A 108 20.63 -14.52 10.52
N ASN A 109 21.30 -15.45 9.85
CA ASN A 109 22.77 -15.58 9.84
C ASN A 109 23.45 -15.22 8.52
N SER A 110 22.75 -15.18 7.39
CA SER A 110 23.36 -14.75 6.12
C SER A 110 23.32 -13.23 5.99
N LYS A 111 24.49 -12.64 5.80
CA LYS A 111 24.68 -11.22 5.44
C LYS A 111 23.86 -10.77 4.20
N SER A 112 23.26 -11.71 3.47
CA SER A 112 22.39 -11.47 2.31
C SER A 112 21.04 -10.81 2.66
N THR A 113 20.49 -11.00 3.86
CA THR A 113 19.21 -10.37 4.29
C THR A 113 19.37 -8.91 4.71
N LYS A 114 20.62 -8.45 4.86
CA LYS A 114 20.96 -7.04 5.10
C LYS A 114 21.17 -6.28 3.79
N GLU A 115 20.82 -6.84 2.64
CA GLU A 115 20.65 -6.01 1.46
C GLU A 115 19.47 -5.07 1.72
N SER A 116 19.81 -3.82 2.03
CA SER A 116 18.85 -2.72 2.14
C SER A 116 17.91 -2.77 0.94
N MET A 117 16.62 -2.50 1.14
CA MET A 117 15.62 -2.45 0.07
C MET A 117 16.13 -1.70 -1.17
N PHE A 118 16.87 -0.61 -0.95
CA PHE A 118 17.54 0.17 -1.99
C PHE A 118 18.60 -0.59 -2.79
N LYS A 119 19.39 -1.46 -2.15
CA LYS A 119 20.38 -2.29 -2.83
C LYS A 119 19.70 -3.32 -3.72
N SER A 120 18.62 -3.96 -3.25
CA SER A 120 17.82 -4.87 -4.06
C SER A 120 17.22 -4.16 -5.28
N LEU A 121 16.60 -3.00 -5.08
CA LEU A 121 16.06 -2.17 -6.17
C LEU A 121 17.15 -1.74 -7.16
N HIS A 122 18.33 -1.36 -6.66
CA HIS A 122 19.47 -0.98 -7.50
C HIS A 122 19.98 -2.17 -8.34
N THR A 123 20.05 -3.36 -7.75
CA THR A 123 20.42 -4.60 -8.47
C THR A 123 19.42 -4.93 -9.56
N ILE A 124 18.11 -4.83 -9.27
CA ILE A 124 17.05 -5.05 -10.26
C ILE A 124 17.18 -4.04 -11.41
N TYR A 125 17.36 -2.75 -11.09
CA TYR A 125 17.58 -1.72 -12.09
C TYR A 125 18.80 -2.01 -12.97
N LYS A 126 19.94 -2.38 -12.38
CA LYS A 126 21.18 -2.63 -13.11
C LYS A 126 21.08 -3.86 -14.03
N ASN A 127 20.38 -4.91 -13.58
CA ASN A 127 20.33 -6.18 -14.30
C ASN A 127 19.21 -6.23 -15.35
N GLU A 128 18.07 -5.57 -15.10
CA GLU A 128 16.85 -5.71 -15.92
C GLU A 128 16.31 -4.37 -16.45
N GLY A 129 16.89 -3.24 -16.03
CA GLY A 129 16.49 -1.90 -16.45
C GLY A 129 15.28 -1.34 -15.71
N MET A 130 14.87 -0.10 -16.05
CA MET A 130 13.77 0.61 -15.35
C MET A 130 12.39 0.01 -15.57
N SER A 131 12.14 -0.60 -16.73
CA SER A 131 10.84 -1.20 -17.03
C SER A 131 10.46 -2.28 -16.00
N SER A 132 11.46 -3.02 -15.50
CA SER A 132 11.26 -4.08 -14.50
C SER A 132 10.64 -3.58 -13.18
N LEU A 133 10.89 -2.33 -12.79
CA LEU A 133 10.34 -1.72 -11.55
C LEU A 133 8.86 -1.31 -11.70
N PHE A 134 8.35 -1.23 -12.93
CA PHE A 134 6.97 -0.84 -13.23
C PHE A 134 6.13 -2.01 -13.77
N VAL A 135 6.67 -3.24 -13.76
CA VAL A 135 5.92 -4.44 -14.10
C VAL A 135 4.73 -4.60 -13.14
N GLY A 136 3.57 -4.96 -13.69
CA GLY A 136 2.34 -5.13 -12.91
C GLY A 136 1.64 -3.83 -12.50
N LEU A 137 2.12 -2.65 -12.94
CA LEU A 137 1.50 -1.37 -12.60
C LEU A 137 0.04 -1.28 -13.09
N ALA A 138 -0.24 -1.69 -14.33
CA ALA A 138 -1.59 -1.62 -14.90
C ALA A 138 -2.65 -2.41 -14.09
N PRO A 139 -2.47 -3.72 -13.80
CA PRO A 139 -3.43 -4.46 -12.98
C PRO A 139 -3.52 -3.92 -11.55
N ARG A 140 -2.42 -3.37 -11.01
CA ARG A 140 -2.42 -2.72 -9.69
C ARG A 140 -3.26 -1.45 -9.66
N CYS A 141 -3.09 -0.56 -10.64
CA CYS A 141 -3.88 0.66 -10.79
C CYS A 141 -5.37 0.32 -10.97
N LEU A 142 -5.68 -0.67 -11.81
CA LEU A 142 -7.05 -1.12 -12.05
C LEU A 142 -7.73 -1.63 -10.77
N LYS A 143 -6.99 -2.31 -9.88
CA LYS A 143 -7.50 -2.77 -8.59
C LYS A 143 -7.62 -1.64 -7.57
N ILE A 144 -6.63 -0.76 -7.49
CA ILE A 144 -6.52 0.22 -6.39
C ILE A 144 -7.46 1.41 -6.59
N ALA A 145 -7.67 1.83 -7.84
CA ALA A 145 -8.58 2.92 -8.17
C ALA A 145 -10.00 2.72 -7.58
N PRO A 146 -10.73 1.63 -7.88
CA PRO A 146 -12.05 1.41 -7.31
C PRO A 146 -11.99 1.16 -5.79
N SER A 147 -10.96 0.47 -5.30
CA SER A 147 -10.81 0.18 -3.87
C SER A 147 -10.68 1.46 -3.03
N CYS A 148 -9.81 2.39 -3.44
CA CYS A 148 -9.60 3.66 -2.75
C CYS A 148 -10.78 4.61 -2.94
N ALA A 149 -11.41 4.61 -4.11
CA ALA A 149 -12.59 5.40 -4.40
C ALA A 149 -13.75 5.04 -3.44
N ILE A 150 -14.07 3.75 -3.33
CA ILE A 150 -15.14 3.25 -2.45
C ILE A 150 -14.81 3.53 -0.99
N MET A 151 -13.56 3.27 -0.56
CA MET A 151 -13.14 3.47 0.82
C MET A 151 -13.34 4.92 1.27
N ILE A 152 -12.84 5.89 0.50
CA ILE A 152 -12.90 7.30 0.88
C ILE A 152 -14.29 7.89 0.70
N SER A 153 -15.01 7.55 -0.38
CA SER A 153 -16.37 8.04 -0.55
C SER A 153 -17.30 7.56 0.55
N THR A 154 -17.16 6.30 0.98
CA THR A 154 -17.92 5.75 2.11
C THR A 154 -17.54 6.45 3.41
N TYR A 155 -16.26 6.68 3.65
CA TYR A 155 -15.77 7.38 4.84
C TYR A 155 -16.33 8.80 4.94
N GLU A 156 -16.24 9.59 3.87
CA GLU A 156 -16.69 11.00 3.87
C GLU A 156 -18.22 11.12 3.99
N ILE A 157 -18.98 10.25 3.31
CA ILE A 157 -20.44 10.19 3.52
C ILE A 157 -20.76 9.84 4.95
N SER A 158 -20.17 8.77 5.49
CA SER A 158 -20.47 8.31 6.84
C SER A 158 -20.17 9.39 7.86
N LYS A 159 -19.00 10.03 7.74
CA LYS A 159 -18.59 11.16 8.57
C LYS A 159 -19.60 12.30 8.53
N LYS A 160 -20.11 12.66 7.34
CA LYS A 160 -21.13 13.70 7.18
C LYS A 160 -22.46 13.28 7.83
N LEU A 161 -22.94 12.07 7.57
CA LEU A 161 -24.18 11.55 8.16
C LEU A 161 -24.14 11.55 9.70
N PHE A 162 -23.03 11.16 10.30
CA PHE A 162 -22.86 11.21 11.75
C PHE A 162 -22.77 12.66 12.27
N ALA A 163 -22.17 13.57 11.51
CA ALA A 163 -22.12 14.98 11.87
C ALA A 163 -23.50 15.65 11.81
N ASP A 164 -24.36 15.25 10.86
CA ASP A 164 -25.73 15.79 10.74
C ASP A 164 -26.69 15.23 11.82
N MET A 165 -26.32 14.12 12.48
CA MET A 165 -27.11 13.49 13.55
C MET A 165 -26.85 14.11 14.93
N LEU A 166 -25.69 14.74 15.14
CA LEU A 166 -25.25 15.36 16.39
C LEU A 166 -25.66 16.83 16.45
#